data_AF-A0A832Z7A2-F1
#
_entry.id   AF-A0A832Z7A2-F1
#
_cell.length_a   1.000
_cell.length_b   1.000
_cell.length_c   1.000
_cell.angle_alpha   90.00
_cell.angle_beta   90.00
_cell.angle_gamma   90.00
#
_symmetry.space_group_name_H-M   'P 1'
#
loop_
_entity.id
_entity.type
_entity.pdbx_description
1 polymer ?
#
loop_
_entity_poly.entity_id
_entity_poly.type
_entity_poly.pdbx_seq_one_letter_code
_entity_poly.pdbx_strand_id
1 'polypeptide(L)'
;MADIASFVTDLITRITALAWGLFFLTWTVGWMLRGAPIPILRVKRYGQNLIEDAVAAAFWLAVGTAVFSLIAHVARLMGGSPPMSSPIVSP
;
A
#
# COMPACT_ATOMS: atom_id res chain seq x y z
N MET A 1 -22.85 8.66 -12.42
CA MET A 1 -21.95 8.03 -13.41
C MET A 1 -20.67 7.70 -12.67
N ALA A 2 -20.22 6.45 -12.67
CA ALA A 2 -18.99 6.09 -11.95
C ALA A 2 -17.79 6.77 -12.64
N ASP A 3 -17.18 7.74 -11.97
CA ASP A 3 -15.99 8.41 -12.47
C ASP A 3 -14.83 7.41 -12.58
N ILE A 4 -14.15 7.38 -13.72
CA ILE A 4 -12.95 6.54 -13.94
C ILE A 4 -11.93 6.75 -12.82
N ALA A 5 -11.82 7.97 -12.30
CA ALA A 5 -10.98 8.30 -11.15
C ALA A 5 -11.36 7.53 -9.87
N SER A 6 -12.65 7.36 -9.60
CA SER A 6 -13.14 6.58 -8.46
C SER A 6 -12.85 5.09 -8.61
N PHE A 7 -12.98 4.55 -9.83
CA PHE A 7 -12.63 3.16 -10.14
C PHE A 7 -11.14 2.87 -9.94
N VAL A 8 -10.27 3.74 -10.49
CA VAL A 8 -8.81 3.60 -10.35
C VAL A 8 -8.41 3.68 -8.88
N THR A 9 -9.01 4.58 -8.10
CA THR A 9 -8.71 4.72 -6.67
C THR A 9 -9.13 3.47 -5.89
N ASP A 10 -10.33 2.94 -6.12
CA ASP A 10 -10.81 1.72 -5.45
C ASP A 10 -9.95 0.50 -5.81
N LEU A 11 -9.56 0.37 -7.08
CA LEU A 11 -8.67 -0.69 -7.54
C LEU A 11 -7.29 -0.63 -6.85
N ILE A 12 -6.70 0.57 -6.78
CA ILE A 12 -5.41 0.77 -6.09
C ILE A 12 -5.54 0.40 -4.61
N THR A 13 -6.58 0.88 -3.92
CA THR A 13 -6.80 0.57 -2.51
C THR A 13 -6.92 -0.94 -2.27
N ARG A 14 -7.65 -1.67 -3.13
CA ARG A 14 -7.77 -3.14 -3.04
C ARG A 14 -6.44 -3.84 -3.27
N ILE A 15 -5.69 -3.45 -4.29
CA ILE A 15 -4.38 -4.05 -4.61
C ILE A 15 -3.39 -3.80 -3.46
N THR A 16 -3.34 -2.57 -2.94
CA THR A 16 -2.50 -2.21 -1.79
C THR A 16 -2.87 -3.03 -0.56
N ALA A 17 -4.17 -3.22 -0.28
CA ALA A 17 -4.62 -4.06 0.83
C ALA A 17 -4.20 -5.53 0.67
N LEU A 18 -4.34 -6.10 -0.54
CA LEU A 18 -3.88 -7.46 -0.83
C LEU A 18 -2.36 -7.60 -0.67
N ALA A 19 -1.60 -6.61 -1.13
CA ALA A 19 -0.14 -6.60 -1.01
C ALA A 19 0.31 -6.52 0.45
N TRP A 20 -0.35 -5.71 1.29
CA TRP A 20 -0.13 -5.71 2.74
C TRP A 20 -0.47 -7.07 3.37
N GLY A 21 -1.57 -7.69 2.97
CA GLY A 21 -1.94 -9.04 3.44
C GLY A 21 -0.87 -10.08 3.11
N LEU A 22 -0.35 -10.07 1.88
CA LEU A 22 0.70 -10.98 1.44
C LEU A 22 2.02 -10.74 2.20
N PHE A 23 2.37 -9.48 2.44
CA PHE A 23 3.51 -9.11 3.27
C PHE A 23 3.40 -9.69 4.68
N PHE A 24 2.28 -9.47 5.37
CA PHE A 24 2.08 -10.01 6.73
C PHE A 24 2.12 -11.54 6.76
N LEU A 25 1.58 -12.20 5.73
CA LEU A 25 1.63 -13.65 5.61
C LEU A 25 3.07 -14.15 5.48
N THR A 26 3.84 -13.61 4.53
CA THR A 26 5.25 -13.98 4.34
C THR A 26 6.09 -13.65 5.57
N TRP A 27 5.88 -12.49 6.19
CA TRP A 27 6.55 -12.08 7.42
C TRP A 27 6.27 -13.05 8.57
N THR A 28 5.01 -13.40 8.80
CA THR A 28 4.61 -14.34 9.86
C THR A 28 5.20 -15.72 9.62
N VAL A 29 5.19 -16.21 8.37
CA VAL A 29 5.82 -17.48 8.00
C VAL A 29 7.33 -17.45 8.21
N GLY A 30 8.01 -16.37 7.84
CA GLY A 30 9.43 -16.18 8.08
C GLY A 30 9.80 -16.23 9.57
N TRP A 31 9.01 -15.56 10.42
CA TRP A 31 9.17 -15.63 11.88
C TRP A 31 8.90 -17.01 12.45
N MET A 32 7.87 -17.72 11.95
CA MET A 32 7.54 -19.08 12.35
C MET A 32 8.69 -20.06 12.03
N LEU A 33 9.30 -19.94 10.84
CA LEU A 33 10.46 -20.75 10.44
C LEU A 33 11.73 -20.43 11.24
N ARG A 34 11.94 -19.16 11.62
CA ARG A 34 13.10 -18.74 12.43
C ARG A 34 12.95 -19.08 13.91
N GLY A 35 11.73 -18.98 14.44
CA GLY A 35 11.40 -19.20 15.85
C GLY A 35 11.19 -20.67 16.22
N ALA A 36 11.04 -21.56 15.24
CA ALA A 36 10.88 -22.98 15.50
C ALA A 36 12.17 -23.58 16.11
N PRO A 37 12.08 -24.35 17.21
CA PRO A 37 13.21 -25.04 17.83
C PRO A 37 13.61 -26.28 17.00
N ILE A 38 13.90 -26.08 15.72
CA ILE A 38 14.21 -27.14 14.76
C ILE A 38 15.72 -27.08 14.48
N PRO A 39 16.48 -28.19 14.68
CA PRO A 39 17.93 -28.23 14.50
C PRO A 39 18.33 -28.34 13.02
N ILE A 40 17.69 -27.57 12.14
CA ILE A 40 18.00 -27.53 10.71
C ILE A 40 18.47 -26.10 10.37
N LEU A 41 19.80 -25.93 10.42
CA LEU A 41 20.47 -24.67 10.08
C LEU A 41 20.04 -24.08 8.72
N ARG A 42 19.70 -24.94 7.75
CA ARG A 42 19.23 -24.51 6.42
C ARG A 42 17.86 -23.82 6.49
N VAL A 43 16.91 -24.35 7.27
CA VAL A 43 15.55 -23.79 7.42
C VAL A 43 15.59 -22.39 8.03
N LYS A 44 16.47 -22.20 9.01
CA LYS A 44 16.70 -20.89 9.64
C LYS A 44 17.23 -19.84 8.63
N ARG A 45 18.07 -20.26 7.68
CA ARG A 45 18.60 -19.40 6.61
C ARG A 45 17.55 -19.02 5.58
N TYR A 46 16.67 -19.95 5.20
CA TYR A 46 15.53 -19.66 4.32
C TYR A 46 14.54 -18.70 4.97
N GLY A 47 14.24 -18.86 6.26
CA GLY A 47 13.38 -17.92 7.00
C GLY A 47 13.97 -16.51 7.04
N GLN A 48 15.29 -16.37 7.20
CA GLN A 48 15.96 -15.07 7.19
C GLN A 48 15.89 -14.38 5.82
N ASN A 49 16.14 -15.12 4.72
CA ASN A 49 16.02 -14.58 3.37
C ASN A 49 14.57 -14.19 3.03
N LEU A 50 13.57 -14.96 3.48
CA LEU A 50 12.15 -14.62 3.31
C LEU A 50 11.76 -13.34 4.02
N ILE A 51 12.28 -13.13 5.24
CA ILE A 51 12.04 -11.91 6.01
C ILE A 51 12.70 -10.71 5.30
N GLU A 52 13.94 -10.87 4.84
CA GLU A 52 14.68 -9.82 4.13
C GLU A 52 13.97 -9.37 2.85
N ASP A 53 13.54 -10.34 2.03
CA ASP A 53 12.81 -10.07 0.79
C ASP A 53 11.43 -9.47 1.07
N ALA A 54 10.73 -9.94 2.11
CA ALA A 54 9.46 -9.34 2.54
C ALA A 54 9.61 -7.88 2.99
N VAL A 55 10.66 -7.53 3.73
CA VAL A 55 10.92 -6.14 4.17
C VAL A 55 11.24 -5.25 2.97
N ALA A 56 12.06 -5.73 2.03
CA ALA A 56 12.36 -5.00 0.81
C ALA A 56 11.08 -4.76 -0.02
N ALA A 57 10.22 -5.78 -0.16
CA ALA A 57 8.94 -5.66 -0.83
C ALA A 57 7.99 -4.66 -0.15
N ALA A 58 7.88 -4.69 1.19
CA ALA A 58 7.07 -3.73 1.93
C ALA A 58 7.61 -2.30 1.85
N PHE A 59 8.93 -2.15 1.89
CA PHE A 59 9.58 -0.86 1.66
C PHE A 59 9.19 -0.31 0.28
N TRP A 60 9.25 -1.13 -0.76
CA TRP A 60 8.87 -0.72 -2.11
C TRP A 60 7.39 -0.38 -2.23
N LEU A 61 6.52 -1.15 -1.58
CA LEU A 61 5.07 -0.91 -1.52
C LEU A 61 4.76 0.44 -0.85
N ALA A 62 5.42 0.74 0.27
CA ALA A 62 5.27 2.01 0.98
C ALA A 62 5.75 3.19 0.13
N VAL A 63 6.92 3.07 -0.50
CA VAL A 63 7.46 4.09 -1.42
C VAL A 63 6.50 4.32 -2.59
N GLY A 64 6.02 3.25 -3.25
CA GLY A 64 5.07 3.35 -4.35
C GLY A 64 3.77 4.06 -3.94
N THR A 65 3.26 3.74 -2.75
CA THR A 65 2.06 4.39 -2.19
C THR A 65 2.31 5.87 -1.89
N ALA A 66 3.46 6.22 -1.33
CA ALA A 66 3.84 7.60 -1.03
C ALA A 66 4.00 8.45 -2.30
N VAL A 67 4.68 7.92 -3.33
CA VAL A 67 4.85 8.59 -4.62
C VAL A 67 3.50 8.80 -5.30
N PHE A 68 2.63 7.78 -5.31
CA PHE A 68 1.29 7.90 -5.89
C PHE A 68 0.44 8.96 -5.17
N SER A 69 0.46 8.95 -3.82
CA SER A 69 -0.17 9.96 -2.99
C SER A 69 0.31 11.37 -3.33
N LEU A 70 1.62 11.55 -3.50
CA LEU A 70 2.22 12.83 -3.86
C LEU A 70 1.73 13.31 -5.24
N ILE A 71 1.74 12.43 -6.25
CA ILE A 71 1.25 12.76 -7.60
C ILE A 71 -0.23 13.14 -7.54
N ALA A 72 -1.05 12.37 -6.85
CA ALA A 72 -2.47 12.67 -6.68
C ALA A 72 -2.71 14.00 -5.97
N HIS A 73 -1.88 14.33 -4.98
CA HIS A 73 -1.94 15.62 -4.29
C HIS A 73 -1.59 16.78 -5.23
N VAL A 74 -0.50 16.66 -5.99
CA VAL A 74 -0.09 17.68 -6.97
C VAL A 74 -1.15 17.86 -8.07
N ALA A 75 -1.74 16.78 -8.57
CA ALA A 75 -2.82 16.85 -9.56
C ALA A 75 -4.05 17.62 -9.04
N ARG A 76 -4.41 17.44 -7.75
CA ARG A 76 -5.51 18.21 -7.12
C ARG A 76 -5.19 19.70 -7.00
N LEU A 77 -3.93 20.04 -6.70
CA LEU A 77 -3.49 21.44 -6.66
C LEU A 77 -3.59 22.11 -8.03
N MET A 78 -3.29 21.38 -9.11
CA MET A 78 -3.39 21.90 -10.48
C MET A 78 -4.83 21.92 -11.04
N GLY A 79 -5.70 21.03 -10.57
CA GLY A 79 -7.05 20.82 -11.12
C GLY A 79 -8.11 21.87 -10.76
N GLY A 80 -7.83 22.79 -9.84
CA GLY A 80 -8.73 23.88 -9.47
C GLY A 80 -9.96 23.41 -8.66
N SER A 81 -10.14 23.99 -7.47
CA SER A 81 -11.34 23.84 -6.66
C SER A 81 -12.60 24.27 -7.42
N PRO A 82 -13.73 23.54 -7.35
CA PRO A 82 -14.99 23.98 -7.96
C PRO A 82 -15.40 25.35 -7.41
N PRO A 83 -15.99 26.23 -8.23
CA PRO A 83 -16.40 27.57 -7.80
C PRO A 83 -17.42 27.45 -6.66
N MET A 84 -17.18 28.17 -5.56
CA MET A 84 -18.15 28.32 -4.48
C MET A 84 -19.43 28.93 -5.06
N SER A 85 -20.54 28.19 -5.06
CA SER A 85 -21.85 28.77 -5.29
C SER A 85 -22.18 29.71 -4.13
N SER A 86 -22.31 31.00 -4.44
CA SER A 86 -22.73 32.02 -3.47
C SER A 86 -24.11 31.66 -2.89
N PRO A 87 -24.37 31.92 -1.60
CA PRO A 87 -25.73 31.85 -1.09
C PRO A 87 -26.53 32.94 -1.79
N ILE A 88 -27.58 32.53 -2.52
CA ILE A 88 -28.57 33.43 -3.12
C ILE A 88 -29.21 34.22 -1.97
N VAL A 89 -28.81 35.48 -1.81
CA VAL A 89 -29.58 36.45 -1.02
C VAL A 89 -30.73 36.90 -1.92
N SER A 90 -31.92 36.36 -1.66
CA SER A 90 -33.17 36.88 -2.22
C SER A 90 -33.70 38.01 -1.30
N PRO A 91 -34.22 39.11 -1.86
CA PRO A 91 -34.76 40.24 -1.10
C PRO A 91 -36.09 39.94 -0.40
#